data_AF-A0A7C9DTX9-F1
#
_entry.id   AF-A0A7C9DTX9-F1
#
_cell.length_a   1.000
_cell.length_b   1.000
_cell.length_c   1.000
_cell.angle_alpha   90.00
_cell.angle_beta   90.00
_cell.angle_gamma   90.00
#
_symmetry.space_group_name_H-M   'P 1'
#
loop_
_entity.id
_entity.type
_entity.pdbx_description
1 polymer ?
#
loop_
_entity_poly.entity_id
_entity_poly.type
_entity_poly.pdbx_seq_one_letter_code
_entity_poly.pdbx_strand_id
1 'polypeptide(L)'
;MEKIGYAATLYMRLTWMEEGIKSFFIHSYLPNKYVHFFILFLKILFIFLIQNCLLSLGYLFMDDLSRAISQFAPSSSGGMYGNSMPPNPPHHSDATILAAGDTSQDWESFEERVLLEPMPDSASSANGPAPASAEDPAPAEQPGERGPPGLAAQKRDELHRLVRSQMRHFYERGRPRWQQCQTEEDEILRYSEHAARVIKDALEPETEEDLNMWLEYLPRNPKLLTKFFKEELPPRGPLI
;
A
#
# COMPACT_ATOMS: atom_id res chain seq x y z
N MET A 1 -4.71 -7.70 3.98
CA MET A 1 -3.70 -6.84 3.32
C MET A 1 -4.09 -6.37 1.91
N GLU A 2 -4.99 -7.05 1.19
CA GLU A 2 -5.34 -6.71 -0.21
C GLU A 2 -5.97 -5.31 -0.41
N LYS A 3 -6.72 -4.81 0.57
CA LYS A 3 -7.41 -3.49 0.46
C LYS A 3 -6.44 -2.29 0.38
N ILE A 4 -5.21 -2.44 0.90
CA ILE A 4 -4.20 -1.37 0.88
C ILE A 4 -3.57 -1.25 -0.52
N GLY A 5 -3.40 -2.36 -1.23
CA GLY A 5 -2.86 -2.37 -2.60
C GLY A 5 -3.77 -1.68 -3.61
N TYR A 6 -5.08 -1.82 -3.46
CA TYR A 6 -6.05 -1.14 -4.33
C TYR A 6 -6.03 0.37 -4.15
N ALA A 7 -5.96 0.86 -2.90
CA ALA A 7 -5.88 2.28 -2.63
C ALA A 7 -4.61 2.92 -3.19
N ALA A 8 -3.45 2.25 -3.03
CA ALA A 8 -2.19 2.71 -3.59
C ALA A 8 -2.20 2.74 -5.13
N THR A 9 -2.79 1.71 -5.76
CA THR A 9 -2.91 1.64 -7.23
C THR A 9 -3.83 2.74 -7.78
N LEU A 10 -4.96 2.99 -7.11
CA LEU A 10 -5.86 4.10 -7.46
C LEU A 10 -5.18 5.46 -7.33
N TYR A 11 -4.44 5.67 -6.25
CA TYR A 11 -3.71 6.90 -6.02
C TYR A 11 -2.66 7.15 -7.11
N MET A 12 -1.86 6.14 -7.45
CA MET A 12 -0.86 6.24 -8.53
C MET A 12 -1.49 6.52 -9.90
N ARG A 13 -2.67 5.95 -10.19
CA ARG A 13 -3.39 6.23 -11.43
C ARG A 13 -3.97 7.65 -11.46
N LEU A 14 -4.45 8.15 -10.33
CA LEU A 14 -4.95 9.52 -10.19
C LEU A 14 -3.84 10.55 -10.39
N THR A 15 -2.67 10.35 -9.78
CA THR A 15 -1.52 11.25 -9.94
C THR A 15 -0.97 11.23 -11.36
N TRP A 16 -0.90 10.05 -12.00
CA TRP A 16 -0.49 9.94 -13.39
C TRP A 16 -1.46 10.64 -14.36
N MET A 17 -2.77 10.53 -14.11
CA MET A 17 -3.77 11.29 -14.86
C MET A 17 -3.62 12.80 -14.67
N GLU A 18 -3.32 13.25 -13.44
CA GLU A 18 -3.14 14.67 -13.15
C GLU A 18 -1.95 15.27 -13.89
N GLU A 19 -0.82 14.56 -13.96
CA GLU A 19 0.35 14.96 -14.73
C GLU A 19 0.10 14.89 -16.25
N GLY A 20 -0.64 13.88 -16.72
CA GLY A 20 -1.04 13.79 -18.14
C GLY A 20 -1.94 14.96 -18.57
N ILE A 21 -2.91 15.34 -17.73
CA ILE A 21 -3.80 16.49 -17.98
C ILE A 21 -2.98 17.78 -17.98
N LYS A 22 -2.09 17.99 -17.00
CA LYS A 22 -1.20 19.17 -16.99
C LYS A 22 -0.35 19.25 -18.25
N SER A 23 0.31 18.16 -18.64
CA SER A 23 1.15 18.10 -19.83
C SER A 23 0.35 18.41 -21.11
N PHE A 24 -0.86 17.86 -21.23
CA PHE A 24 -1.74 18.13 -22.36
C PHE A 24 -2.20 19.59 -22.44
N PHE A 25 -2.50 20.21 -21.30
CA PHE A 25 -2.92 21.62 -21.23
C PHE A 25 -1.76 22.61 -21.36
N ILE A 26 -0.55 22.25 -20.94
CA ILE A 26 0.67 23.06 -21.13
C ILE A 26 1.04 23.13 -22.61
N HIS A 27 0.78 22.07 -23.39
CA HIS A 27 0.95 22.09 -24.86
C HIS A 27 -0.22 22.73 -25.62
N SER A 28 -1.37 22.94 -24.97
CA SER A 28 -2.49 23.64 -25.57
C SER A 28 -2.28 25.15 -25.40
N TYR A 29 -2.48 25.93 -26.47
CA TYR A 29 -2.25 27.39 -26.60
C TYR A 29 -3.10 28.30 -25.69
N LEU A 30 -3.52 27.85 -24.51
CA LEU A 30 -4.26 28.67 -23.56
C LEU A 30 -3.31 29.65 -22.87
N PRO A 31 -3.66 30.95 -22.79
CA PRO A 31 -2.87 31.92 -22.07
C PRO A 31 -2.70 31.47 -20.62
N ASN A 32 -1.45 31.43 -20.15
CA ASN A 32 -1.03 30.84 -18.87
C ASN A 32 -1.87 31.32 -17.65
N LYS A 33 -2.45 32.53 -17.75
CA LYS A 33 -3.33 33.13 -16.73
C LYS A 33 -4.64 32.35 -16.51
N TYR A 34 -5.15 31.64 -17.51
CA TYR A 34 -6.43 30.92 -17.43
C TYR A 34 -6.29 29.42 -17.18
N VAL A 35 -5.09 28.86 -17.36
CA VAL A 35 -4.83 27.43 -17.21
C VAL A 35 -5.18 26.96 -15.79
N HIS A 36 -4.76 27.70 -14.77
CA HIS A 36 -5.08 27.37 -13.38
C HIS A 36 -6.58 27.43 -13.08
N PHE A 37 -7.27 28.45 -13.59
CA PHE A 37 -8.73 28.59 -13.40
C PHE A 37 -9.48 27.45 -14.10
N PHE A 38 -9.06 27.08 -15.30
CA PHE A 38 -9.66 26.00 -16.05
C PHE A 38 -9.44 24.63 -15.40
N ILE A 39 -8.24 24.35 -14.89
CA ILE A 39 -7.95 23.13 -14.12
C ILE A 39 -8.83 23.08 -12.85
N LEU A 40 -8.96 24.20 -12.13
CA LEU A 40 -9.83 24.27 -10.96
C LEU A 40 -11.29 23.98 -11.33
N PHE A 41 -11.78 24.58 -12.41
CA PHE A 41 -13.13 24.37 -12.91
C PHE A 41 -13.39 22.89 -13.29
N LEU A 42 -12.46 22.27 -14.01
CA LEU A 42 -12.54 20.83 -14.34
C LEU A 42 -12.57 19.96 -13.09
N LYS A 43 -11.78 20.27 -12.06
CA LYS A 43 -11.80 19.54 -10.78
C LYS A 43 -13.16 19.63 -10.11
N ILE A 44 -13.77 20.82 -10.07
CA ILE A 44 -15.11 21.01 -9.51
C ILE A 44 -16.13 20.19 -10.30
N LEU A 45 -16.10 20.25 -11.63
CA LEU A 45 -17.01 19.49 -12.50
C LEU A 45 -16.86 17.97 -12.30
N PHE A 46 -15.63 17.50 -12.15
CA PHE A 46 -15.34 16.09 -11.88
C PHE A 46 -15.87 15.63 -10.52
N ILE A 47 -15.76 16.47 -9.48
CA ILE A 47 -16.34 16.18 -8.16
C ILE A 47 -17.86 16.04 -8.26
N PHE A 48 -18.54 16.95 -8.98
CA PHE A 48 -19.98 16.87 -9.22
C PHE A 48 -20.36 15.58 -9.98
N LEU A 49 -19.56 15.21 -10.99
CA LEU A 49 -19.77 13.97 -11.73
C LEU A 49 -19.68 12.73 -10.81
N ILE A 50 -18.65 12.65 -9.97
CA ILE A 50 -18.48 11.56 -9.02
C ILE A 50 -19.63 11.53 -8.00
N GLN A 51 -20.01 12.68 -7.44
CA GLN A 51 -21.14 12.75 -6.51
C GLN A 51 -22.43 12.22 -7.15
N ASN A 52 -22.72 12.61 -8.39
CA ASN A 52 -23.90 12.14 -9.09
C ASN A 52 -23.85 10.63 -9.39
N CYS A 53 -22.68 10.11 -9.76
CA CYS A 53 -22.46 8.67 -9.92
C CYS A 53 -22.65 7.92 -8.60
N LEU A 54 -22.10 8.41 -7.49
CA LEU A 54 -22.24 7.79 -6.16
C LEU A 54 -23.69 7.80 -5.68
N LEU A 55 -24.43 8.90 -5.91
CA LEU A 55 -25.85 8.97 -5.61
C LEU A 55 -26.64 7.95 -6.44
N SER A 56 -26.39 7.90 -7.75
CA SER A 56 -27.06 6.95 -8.65
C SER A 56 -26.76 5.50 -8.27
N LEU A 57 -25.50 5.19 -7.93
CA LEU A 57 -25.08 3.88 -7.45
C LEU A 57 -25.75 3.55 -6.11
N GLY A 58 -25.81 4.52 -5.19
CA GLY A 58 -26.51 4.38 -3.92
C GLY A 58 -28.01 4.08 -4.10
N TYR A 59 -28.68 4.71 -5.06
CA TYR A 59 -30.07 4.42 -5.38
C TYR A 59 -30.26 2.99 -5.91
N LEU A 60 -29.38 2.53 -6.81
CA LEU A 60 -29.37 1.14 -7.29
C LEU A 60 -29.18 0.15 -6.15
N PHE A 61 -28.21 0.40 -5.27
CA PHE A 61 -27.98 -0.45 -4.10
C PHE A 61 -29.16 -0.43 -3.12
N MET A 62 -29.80 0.71 -2.90
CA MET A 62 -30.96 0.79 -2.01
C MET A 62 -32.18 0.06 -2.59
N ASP A 63 -32.40 0.09 -3.91
CA ASP A 63 -33.48 -0.67 -4.55
C ASP A 63 -33.24 -2.18 -4.40
N ASP A 64 -32.02 -2.65 -4.72
CA ASP A 64 -31.64 -4.06 -4.58
C ASP A 64 -31.65 -4.52 -3.12
N LEU A 65 -31.18 -3.69 -2.18
CA LEU A 65 -31.23 -3.97 -0.75
C LEU A 65 -32.69 -4.07 -0.27
N SER A 66 -33.57 -3.17 -0.73
CA SER A 66 -34.99 -3.22 -0.36
C SER A 66 -35.65 -4.51 -0.84
N ARG A 67 -35.32 -4.96 -2.06
CA ARG A 67 -35.79 -6.23 -2.62
C ARG A 67 -35.25 -7.41 -1.83
N ALA A 68 -33.96 -7.41 -1.50
CA ALA A 68 -33.36 -8.46 -0.69
C ALA A 68 -34.03 -8.53 0.70
N ILE A 69 -34.21 -7.41 1.39
CA ILE A 69 -34.88 -7.36 2.70
C ILE A 69 -36.33 -7.83 2.61
N SER A 70 -37.05 -7.50 1.52
CA SER A 70 -38.45 -7.94 1.32
C SER A 70 -38.61 -9.47 1.25
N GLN A 71 -37.55 -10.22 0.91
CA GLN A 71 -37.58 -11.69 0.93
C GLN A 71 -37.48 -12.26 2.35
N PHE A 72 -36.89 -11.51 3.29
CA PHE A 72 -36.68 -11.95 4.67
C PHE A 72 -37.69 -11.38 5.66
N ALA A 73 -38.45 -10.36 5.27
CA ALA A 73 -39.61 -9.89 6.01
C ALA A 73 -40.86 -10.58 5.45
N PRO A 74 -41.23 -11.81 5.90
CA PRO A 74 -42.54 -12.35 5.58
C PRO A 74 -43.55 -11.30 6.02
N SER A 75 -44.41 -10.86 5.10
CA SER A 75 -45.38 -9.78 5.32
C SER A 75 -46.08 -9.98 6.66
N SER A 76 -45.60 -9.29 7.70
CA SER A 76 -46.17 -9.41 9.03
C SER A 76 -47.42 -8.55 9.03
N SER A 77 -48.55 -9.22 8.79
CA SER A 77 -49.90 -8.77 9.10
C SER A 77 -50.46 -7.59 8.26
N GLY A 78 -51.36 -7.91 7.34
CA GLY A 78 -52.19 -6.91 6.67
C GLY A 78 -53.21 -7.47 5.67
N GLY A 79 -53.70 -8.69 5.87
CA GLY A 79 -54.69 -9.33 5.01
C GLY A 79 -55.82 -9.92 5.84
N MET A 80 -56.75 -9.07 6.29
CA MET A 80 -58.13 -9.52 6.49
C MET A 80 -58.66 -9.98 5.13
N TYR A 81 -59.48 -11.04 5.13
CA TYR A 81 -60.20 -11.67 4.00
C TYR A 81 -59.49 -12.83 3.28
N GLY A 82 -59.99 -14.04 3.55
CA GLY A 82 -59.82 -15.17 2.64
C GLY A 82 -59.73 -16.52 3.35
N ASN A 83 -60.87 -17.04 3.81
CA ASN A 83 -61.03 -18.43 4.25
C ASN A 83 -60.43 -19.43 3.26
N SER A 84 -59.46 -20.22 3.71
CA SER A 84 -59.33 -21.66 3.39
C SER A 84 -58.14 -22.25 4.15
N MET A 85 -58.39 -22.70 5.37
CA MET A 85 -57.42 -23.43 6.19
C MET A 85 -57.38 -24.89 5.71
N PRO A 86 -56.25 -25.44 5.24
CA PRO A 86 -56.11 -26.89 5.05
C PRO A 86 -56.06 -27.61 6.41
N PRO A 87 -56.49 -28.89 6.50
CA PRO A 87 -56.64 -29.58 7.76
C PRO A 87 -55.30 -29.80 8.48
N ASN A 88 -55.33 -29.55 9.79
CA ASN A 88 -54.24 -29.70 10.73
C ASN A 88 -53.85 -31.19 10.88
N PRO A 89 -52.57 -31.59 10.71
CA PRO A 89 -52.13 -32.93 11.10
C PRO A 89 -52.02 -33.06 12.64
N PRO A 90 -52.19 -34.27 13.20
CA PRO A 90 -52.30 -34.48 14.64
C PRO A 90 -50.97 -34.26 15.37
N HIS A 91 -51.12 -33.70 16.57
CA HIS A 91 -50.10 -33.47 17.59
C HIS A 91 -49.10 -34.62 17.74
N HIS A 92 -47.82 -34.30 17.64
CA HIS A 92 -46.78 -34.90 18.48
C HIS A 92 -46.13 -33.78 19.28
N SER A 93 -46.41 -33.78 20.58
CA SER A 93 -45.78 -32.93 21.57
C SER A 93 -44.31 -33.33 21.71
N ASP A 94 -43.40 -32.40 21.39
CA ASP A 94 -42.15 -32.28 22.12
C ASP A 94 -41.85 -30.79 22.31
N ALA A 95 -41.76 -30.43 23.58
CA ALA A 95 -41.48 -29.11 24.05
C ALA A 95 -39.99 -28.81 23.89
N THR A 96 -39.65 -27.76 23.12
CA THR A 96 -38.47 -26.94 23.39
C THR A 96 -38.87 -25.49 23.23
N ILE A 97 -39.04 -24.83 24.37
CA ILE A 97 -39.14 -23.38 24.49
C ILE A 97 -37.80 -22.80 24.07
N LEU A 98 -37.76 -22.05 22.96
CA LEU A 98 -36.82 -20.94 22.79
C LEU A 98 -37.62 -19.71 22.39
N ALA A 99 -37.90 -18.93 23.42
CA ALA A 99 -38.48 -17.62 23.33
C ALA A 99 -37.55 -16.68 22.56
N ALA A 100 -38.17 -15.84 21.74
CA ALA A 100 -37.58 -14.59 21.28
C ALA A 100 -37.12 -13.76 22.49
N GLY A 101 -35.84 -13.39 22.50
CA GLY A 101 -35.26 -12.51 23.51
C GLY A 101 -33.76 -12.33 23.31
N ASP A 102 -33.36 -11.09 23.01
CA ASP A 102 -32.00 -10.55 23.02
C ASP A 102 -30.98 -11.03 21.96
N THR A 103 -30.81 -10.20 20.93
CA THR A 103 -29.67 -10.22 19.98
C THR A 103 -28.43 -9.47 20.51
N SER A 104 -28.36 -9.16 21.81
CA SER A 104 -27.21 -8.46 22.41
C SER A 104 -26.14 -9.40 22.97
N GLN A 105 -26.34 -10.72 22.97
CA GLN A 105 -25.46 -11.67 23.67
C GLN A 105 -24.53 -12.50 22.77
N ASP A 106 -24.58 -12.31 21.44
CA ASP A 106 -23.83 -13.17 20.50
C ASP A 106 -22.38 -12.70 20.24
N TRP A 107 -22.00 -11.50 20.70
CA TRP A 107 -20.64 -10.97 20.51
C TRP A 107 -19.61 -11.48 21.52
N GLU A 108 -20.04 -11.95 22.70
CA GLU A 108 -19.11 -12.49 23.72
C GLU A 108 -18.61 -13.92 23.37
N SER A 109 -19.33 -14.64 22.50
CA SER A 109 -18.95 -16.00 22.06
C SER A 109 -17.78 -16.03 21.07
N PHE A 110 -17.42 -14.91 20.44
CA PHE A 110 -16.37 -14.89 19.43
C PHE A 110 -14.96 -14.77 20.05
N GLU A 111 -14.82 -14.08 21.18
CA GLU A 111 -13.52 -13.95 21.87
C GLU A 111 -13.07 -15.25 22.55
N GLU A 112 -13.99 -16.11 22.97
CA GLU A 112 -13.64 -17.39 23.61
C GLU A 112 -13.14 -18.47 22.62
N ARG A 113 -13.50 -18.36 21.33
CA ARG A 113 -13.07 -19.33 20.29
C ARG A 113 -11.68 -19.07 19.71
N VAL A 114 -11.07 -17.91 19.95
CA VAL A 114 -9.75 -17.54 19.40
C VAL A 114 -8.59 -17.91 20.34
N LEU A 115 -8.88 -18.31 21.59
CA LEU A 115 -7.88 -18.53 22.64
C LEU A 115 -7.45 -20.00 22.84
N LEU A 116 -7.92 -20.92 21.98
CA LEU A 116 -7.72 -22.37 22.13
C LEU A 116 -7.20 -23.08 20.87
N GLU A 117 -6.33 -22.43 20.08
CA GLU A 117 -5.50 -23.17 19.11
C GLU A 117 -4.20 -23.66 19.79
N PRO A 118 -3.98 -24.97 19.97
CA PRO A 118 -2.72 -25.49 20.45
C PRO A 118 -1.62 -25.34 19.38
N MET A 119 -0.46 -24.82 19.79
CA MET A 119 0.78 -24.87 19.01
C MET A 119 1.11 -26.30 18.58
N PRO A 120 1.40 -26.58 17.30
CA PRO A 120 2.17 -27.76 16.94
C PRO A 120 3.65 -27.50 17.27
N ASP A 121 4.11 -28.13 18.34
CA ASP A 121 5.53 -28.19 18.70
C ASP A 121 6.35 -28.92 17.62
N SER A 122 7.58 -28.44 17.47
CA SER A 122 8.58 -28.86 16.49
C SER A 122 9.15 -30.26 16.77
N ALA A 123 9.52 -31.02 15.71
CA ALA A 123 10.91 -31.50 15.49
C ALA A 123 11.04 -32.60 14.41
N SER A 124 11.83 -32.29 13.38
CA SER A 124 12.94 -33.06 12.77
C SER A 124 12.85 -34.58 12.55
N SER A 125 13.04 -35.03 11.31
CA SER A 125 13.80 -36.27 11.03
C SER A 125 14.42 -36.25 9.62
N ALA A 126 15.73 -36.54 9.59
CA ALA A 126 16.59 -36.59 8.41
C ALA A 126 16.45 -37.91 7.62
N ASN A 127 16.59 -37.82 6.29
CA ASN A 127 17.45 -38.64 5.41
C ASN A 127 16.92 -38.68 3.96
N GLY A 128 17.78 -38.34 2.99
CA GLY A 128 17.60 -38.69 1.57
C GLY A 128 17.89 -40.18 1.30
N PRO A 129 17.81 -40.69 0.05
CA PRO A 129 18.51 -40.09 -1.10
C PRO A 129 17.77 -40.09 -2.48
N ALA A 130 18.31 -39.22 -3.35
CA ALA A 130 18.42 -39.21 -4.82
C ALA A 130 17.17 -39.38 -5.74
N PRO A 131 16.90 -38.40 -6.64
CA PRO A 131 16.15 -38.63 -7.86
C PRO A 131 17.08 -38.91 -9.06
N ALA A 132 16.66 -39.88 -9.88
CA ALA A 132 17.26 -40.18 -11.17
C ALA A 132 16.77 -39.22 -12.27
N SER A 133 17.67 -38.93 -13.20
CA SER A 133 17.55 -38.15 -14.44
C SER A 133 16.22 -38.30 -15.19
N ALA A 134 15.72 -37.20 -15.77
CA ALA A 134 15.91 -36.92 -17.20
C ALA A 134 15.30 -35.55 -17.60
N GLU A 135 15.88 -35.00 -18.66
CA GLU A 135 15.39 -33.95 -19.56
C GLU A 135 15.83 -32.49 -19.30
N ASP A 136 16.89 -32.18 -20.05
CA ASP A 136 17.41 -30.89 -20.51
C ASP A 136 16.29 -29.98 -21.04
N PRO A 137 16.31 -28.67 -20.75
CA PRO A 137 16.81 -27.79 -21.80
C PRO A 137 17.67 -26.62 -21.30
N ALA A 138 18.82 -26.46 -21.97
CA ALA A 138 19.56 -25.23 -22.26
C ALA A 138 20.14 -24.45 -21.06
N PRO A 139 21.48 -24.25 -20.99
CA PRO A 139 22.05 -23.33 -20.01
C PRO A 139 21.77 -21.90 -20.44
N ALA A 140 20.83 -21.26 -19.74
CA ALA A 140 20.80 -19.81 -19.60
C ALA A 140 22.12 -19.35 -18.95
N GLU A 141 22.70 -18.30 -19.51
CA GLU A 141 23.92 -17.63 -19.06
C GLU A 141 23.91 -17.41 -17.54
N GLN A 142 24.80 -18.09 -16.82
CA GLN A 142 25.13 -17.75 -15.44
C GLN A 142 25.78 -16.36 -15.43
N PRO A 143 25.28 -15.40 -14.61
CA PRO A 143 25.98 -14.15 -14.40
C PRO A 143 27.24 -14.44 -13.61
N GLY A 144 28.40 -14.18 -14.24
CA GLY A 144 29.72 -14.54 -13.73
C GLY A 144 29.98 -14.10 -12.29
N GLU A 145 30.70 -14.96 -11.58
CA GLU A 145 31.40 -14.67 -10.33
C GLU A 145 32.07 -13.30 -10.41
N ARG A 146 31.53 -12.33 -9.65
CA ARG A 146 32.27 -11.10 -9.32
C ARG A 146 33.50 -11.54 -8.54
N GLY A 147 34.67 -11.41 -9.15
CA GLY A 147 35.95 -11.37 -8.44
C GLY A 147 35.92 -10.34 -7.32
N PRO A 148 36.92 -10.35 -6.41
CA PRO A 148 36.95 -9.45 -5.27
C PRO A 148 36.74 -8.00 -5.75
N PRO A 149 35.77 -7.27 -5.17
CA PRO A 149 35.49 -5.91 -5.59
C PRO A 149 36.78 -5.10 -5.45
N GLY A 150 37.22 -4.47 -6.54
CA GLY A 150 38.40 -3.60 -6.52
C GLY A 150 38.25 -2.53 -5.43
N LEU A 151 39.37 -2.06 -4.88
CA LEU A 151 39.43 -1.09 -3.78
C LEU A 151 38.49 0.11 -4.00
N ALA A 152 38.42 0.63 -5.24
CA ALA A 152 37.50 1.71 -5.60
C ALA A 152 36.01 1.36 -5.44
N ALA A 153 35.60 0.11 -5.73
CA ALA A 153 34.22 -0.34 -5.54
C ALA A 153 33.87 -0.41 -4.05
N GLN A 154 34.77 -0.93 -3.21
CA GLN A 154 34.56 -0.99 -1.76
C GLN A 154 34.42 0.42 -1.16
N LYS A 155 35.28 1.36 -1.57
CA LYS A 155 35.20 2.76 -1.12
C LYS A 155 33.94 3.46 -1.60
N ARG A 156 33.48 3.15 -2.81
CA ARG A 156 32.22 3.67 -3.33
C ARG A 156 31.01 3.15 -2.54
N ASP A 157 31.02 1.88 -2.16
CA ASP A 157 29.99 1.30 -1.30
C ASP A 157 30.01 1.90 0.10
N GLU A 158 31.20 2.18 0.65
CA GLU A 158 31.35 2.87 1.93
C GLU A 158 30.81 4.30 1.87
N LEU A 159 31.16 5.04 0.82
CA LEU A 159 30.66 6.39 0.57
C LEU A 159 29.13 6.38 0.43
N HIS A 160 28.59 5.40 -0.29
CA HIS A 160 27.15 5.20 -0.45
C HIS A 160 26.46 4.96 0.90
N ARG A 161 26.99 4.06 1.73
CA ARG A 161 26.48 3.81 3.08
C ARG A 161 26.52 5.06 3.96
N LEU A 162 27.59 5.84 3.87
CA LEU A 162 27.75 7.08 4.64
C LEU A 162 26.70 8.13 4.22
N VAL A 163 26.57 8.39 2.92
CA VAL A 163 25.59 9.34 2.38
C VAL A 163 24.18 8.91 2.75
N ARG A 164 23.86 7.62 2.59
CA ARG A 164 22.56 7.05 2.98
C ARG A 164 22.25 7.25 4.46
N SER A 165 23.21 6.97 5.34
CA SER A 165 23.05 7.16 6.79
C SER A 165 22.80 8.63 7.15
N GLN A 166 23.54 9.56 6.54
CA GLN A 166 23.35 10.98 6.74
C GLN A 166 21.99 11.47 6.20
N MET A 167 21.55 10.96 5.04
CA MET A 167 20.21 11.22 4.49
C MET A 167 19.13 10.81 5.47
N ARG A 168 19.18 9.57 5.94
CA ARG A 168 18.22 9.06 6.91
C ARG A 168 18.18 9.95 8.15
N HIS A 169 19.33 10.23 8.74
CA HIS A 169 19.40 11.07 9.93
C HIS A 169 18.77 12.45 9.68
N PHE A 170 18.97 13.03 8.49
CA PHE A 170 18.37 14.32 8.14
C PHE A 170 16.86 14.26 7.93
N TYR A 171 16.35 13.23 7.25
CA TYR A 171 14.93 13.10 6.92
C TYR A 171 14.06 12.64 8.09
N GLU A 172 14.59 11.80 8.95
CA GLU A 172 13.87 11.27 10.11
C GLU A 172 13.87 12.27 11.28
N ARG A 173 14.76 13.27 11.27
CA ARG A 173 14.83 14.31 12.30
C ARG A 173 13.56 15.16 12.27
N GLY A 174 12.69 14.92 13.25
CA GLY A 174 11.42 15.62 13.44
C GLY A 174 10.20 14.91 12.85
N ARG A 175 10.34 13.69 12.30
CA ARG A 175 9.19 12.86 11.92
C ARG A 175 8.65 12.08 13.11
N PRO A 176 7.32 11.94 13.25
CA PRO A 176 6.71 11.00 14.19
C PRO A 176 7.20 9.58 13.93
N ARG A 177 7.37 8.75 14.98
CA ARG A 177 7.88 7.37 14.87
C ARG A 177 7.13 6.51 13.86
N TRP A 178 5.82 6.70 13.71
CA TRP A 178 4.99 5.96 12.76
C TRP A 178 5.25 6.33 11.28
N GLN A 179 5.90 7.46 11.00
CA GLN A 179 6.34 7.87 9.66
C GLN A 179 7.80 7.55 9.37
N GLN A 180 8.56 7.06 10.36
CA GLN A 180 9.93 6.62 10.15
C GLN A 180 9.92 5.30 9.39
N CYS A 181 10.98 4.99 8.63
CA CYS A 181 11.10 3.69 7.98
C CYS A 181 11.08 2.61 9.08
N GLN A 182 10.10 1.72 9.03
CA GLN A 182 9.93 0.67 10.03
C GLN A 182 10.79 -0.56 9.74
N THR A 183 11.17 -0.76 8.47
CA THR A 183 12.00 -1.86 8.00
C THR A 183 13.29 -1.34 7.38
N GLU A 184 14.38 -2.11 7.54
CA GLU A 184 15.67 -1.82 6.92
C GLU A 184 15.58 -1.92 5.39
N GLU A 185 14.72 -2.81 4.87
CA GLU A 185 14.49 -2.95 3.43
C GLU A 185 13.88 -1.68 2.81
N ASP A 186 12.87 -1.07 3.46
CA ASP A 186 12.28 0.18 3.00
C ASP A 186 13.27 1.35 3.07
N GLU A 187 14.14 1.36 4.09
CA GLU A 187 15.22 2.33 4.22
C GLU A 187 16.23 2.21 3.08
N ILE A 188 16.66 0.98 2.80
CA ILE A 188 17.57 0.68 1.70
C ILE A 188 16.92 1.13 0.40
N LEU A 189 15.69 0.71 0.12
CA LEU A 189 15.03 1.03 -1.15
C LEU A 189 14.84 2.54 -1.33
N ARG A 190 14.40 3.23 -0.27
CA ARG A 190 14.03 4.65 -0.34
C ARG A 190 15.24 5.58 -0.35
N TYR A 191 16.29 5.30 0.40
CA TYR A 191 17.44 6.20 0.49
C TYR A 191 18.62 5.77 -0.38
N SER A 192 18.72 4.50 -0.78
CA SER A 192 19.83 4.01 -1.62
C SER A 192 19.84 4.67 -2.99
N GLU A 193 18.67 4.78 -3.63
CA GLU A 193 18.57 5.37 -4.96
C GLU A 193 18.98 6.84 -4.95
N HIS A 194 18.50 7.61 -3.96
CA HIS A 194 18.88 9.01 -3.80
C HIS A 194 20.35 9.18 -3.41
N ALA A 195 20.89 8.34 -2.53
CA ALA A 195 22.32 8.38 -2.20
C ALA A 195 23.19 8.12 -3.44
N ALA A 196 22.75 7.21 -4.33
CA ALA A 196 23.43 6.94 -5.58
C ALA A 196 23.40 8.15 -6.54
N ARG A 197 22.27 8.85 -6.64
CA ARG A 197 22.17 10.10 -7.42
C ARG A 197 23.05 11.20 -6.87
N VAL A 198 22.99 11.47 -5.56
CA VAL A 198 23.84 12.48 -4.92
C VAL A 198 25.33 12.19 -5.16
N ILE A 199 25.75 10.93 -5.06
CA ILE A 199 27.14 10.56 -5.35
C ILE A 199 27.49 10.79 -6.83
N LYS A 200 26.58 10.47 -7.73
CA LYS A 200 26.80 10.59 -9.17
C LYS A 200 26.78 12.04 -9.66
N ASP A 201 25.80 12.83 -9.21
CA ASP A 201 25.45 14.12 -9.79
C ASP A 201 26.06 15.30 -9.00
N ALA A 202 26.37 15.12 -7.71
CA ALA A 202 26.88 16.20 -6.85
C ALA A 202 28.33 16.00 -6.39
N LEU A 203 28.75 14.76 -6.11
CA LEU A 203 30.11 14.48 -5.66
C LEU A 203 31.07 14.14 -6.80
N GLU A 204 30.54 13.60 -7.91
CA GLU A 204 31.27 13.21 -9.13
C GLU A 204 32.67 12.62 -8.86
N PRO A 205 32.83 11.60 -8.01
CA PRO A 205 34.16 11.06 -7.73
C PRO A 205 34.68 10.30 -8.96
N GLU A 206 35.70 10.84 -9.62
CA GLU A 206 36.36 10.22 -10.77
C GLU A 206 37.51 9.30 -10.33
N THR A 207 38.17 9.64 -9.22
CA THR A 207 39.37 8.94 -8.73
C THR A 207 39.18 8.31 -7.34
N GLU A 208 40.10 7.41 -6.97
CA GLU A 208 40.10 6.80 -5.63
C GLU A 208 40.46 7.83 -4.55
N GLU A 209 41.29 8.82 -4.90
CA GLU A 209 41.62 9.97 -4.07
C GLU A 209 40.39 10.83 -3.77
N ASP A 210 39.52 11.04 -4.76
CA ASP A 210 38.26 11.77 -4.55
C ASP A 210 37.33 11.02 -3.59
N LEU A 211 37.22 9.70 -3.74
CA LEU A 211 36.42 8.87 -2.83
C LEU A 211 36.93 8.98 -1.38
N ASN A 212 38.25 8.91 -1.18
CA ASN A 212 38.87 9.08 0.13
C ASN A 212 38.63 10.49 0.70
N MET A 213 38.83 11.53 -0.11
CA MET A 213 38.58 12.92 0.29
C MET A 213 37.14 13.08 0.77
N TRP A 214 36.16 12.57 0.00
CA TRP A 214 34.74 12.65 0.38
C TRP A 214 34.41 11.84 1.62
N LEU A 215 34.99 10.64 1.79
CA LEU A 215 34.84 9.83 3.00
C LEU A 215 35.36 10.54 4.26
N GLU A 216 36.44 11.32 4.17
CA GLU A 216 36.95 12.10 5.30
C GLU A 216 36.19 13.41 5.51
N TYR A 217 35.72 14.03 4.43
CA TYR A 217 35.14 15.37 4.45
C TYR A 217 33.66 15.38 4.86
N LEU A 218 32.86 14.41 4.39
CA LEU A 218 31.43 14.33 4.67
C LEU A 218 31.07 14.16 6.16
N PRO A 219 31.78 13.34 6.97
CA PRO A 219 31.51 13.25 8.40
C PRO A 219 31.77 14.57 9.14
N ARG A 220 32.75 15.35 8.68
CA ARG A 220 33.11 16.66 9.26
C ARG A 220 32.13 17.76 8.85
N ASN A 221 31.51 17.64 7.67
CA ASN A 221 30.65 18.67 7.09
C ASN A 221 29.29 18.13 6.63
N PRO A 222 28.47 17.54 7.53
CA PRO A 222 27.17 16.95 7.15
C PRO A 222 26.17 17.96 6.59
N LYS A 223 26.38 19.26 6.85
CA LYS A 223 25.53 20.34 6.34
C LYS A 223 25.62 20.51 4.82
N LEU A 224 26.70 20.07 4.17
CA LEU A 224 26.83 20.18 2.72
C LEU A 224 25.77 19.37 1.99
N LEU A 225 25.53 18.14 2.47
CA LEU A 225 24.53 17.26 1.89
C LEU A 225 23.11 17.83 2.00
N THR A 226 22.83 18.67 3.00
CA THR A 226 21.49 19.25 3.20
C THR A 226 21.02 20.16 2.05
N LYS A 227 21.95 20.73 1.28
CA LYS A 227 21.60 21.53 0.09
C LYS A 227 21.10 20.61 -1.03
N PHE A 228 21.87 19.57 -1.34
CA PHE A 228 21.52 18.56 -2.35
C PHE A 228 20.22 17.82 -1.99
N PHE A 229 20.03 17.51 -0.71
CA PHE A 229 18.84 16.86 -0.19
C PHE A 229 17.55 17.67 -0.39
N LYS A 230 17.64 19.01 -0.31
CA LYS A 230 16.47 19.89 -0.50
C LYS A 230 16.05 20.01 -1.96
N GLU A 231 16.99 19.91 -2.90
CA GLU A 231 16.70 20.05 -4.33
C GLU A 231 16.15 18.76 -4.94
N GLU A 232 16.58 17.59 -4.47
CA GLU A 232 16.20 16.31 -5.06
C GLU A 232 14.86 15.72 -4.60
N LEU A 233 14.35 16.11 -3.44
CA LEU A 233 13.14 15.51 -2.89
C LEU A 233 11.94 16.46 -2.94
N PRO A 234 10.73 15.94 -3.26
CA PRO A 234 9.55 16.75 -3.39
C PRO A 234 9.31 17.53 -2.10
N PRO A 235 8.85 18.79 -2.20
CA PRO A 235 8.68 19.67 -1.05
C PRO A 235 7.86 18.93 0.01
N ARG A 236 8.33 19.01 1.27
CA ARG A 236 7.63 18.45 2.43
C ARG A 236 6.14 18.76 2.27
N GLY A 237 5.34 17.72 2.05
CA GLY A 237 3.89 17.85 2.10
C GLY A 237 3.51 18.56 3.41
N PRO A 238 2.43 19.36 3.42
CA PRO A 238 2.06 20.14 4.59
C PRO A 238 2.06 19.23 5.83
N LEU A 239 2.75 19.68 6.88
CA LEU A 239 2.60 19.09 8.21
C LEU A 239 1.13 19.32 8.60
N ILE A 240 0.33 18.26 8.48
CA ILE A 240 -1.04 18.22 9.00
C ILE A 240 -0.95 18.02 10.51
#